data_AF-A0AAW8DJV2-F1
#
_entry.id   AF-A0AAW8DJV2-F1
#
_cell.length_a   1.000
_cell.length_b   1.000
_cell.length_c   1.000
_cell.angle_alpha   90.00
_cell.angle_beta   90.00
_cell.angle_gamma   90.00
#
_symmetry.space_group_name_H-M   'P 1'
#
loop_
_entity.id
_entity.type
_entity.pdbx_description
1 polymer ?
#
loop_
_entity_poly.entity_id
_entity_poly.type
_entity_poly.pdbx_seq_one_letter_code
_entity_poly.pdbx_strand_id
1 'polypeptide(L)'
;MDDRRTAFTVAFPEARKYRAVRIMSGVFFLLFWILSGVTLFGSAELPKWPLFIVAGIAVAFSFGLSTYEKRKWKGLALIFNRRFADEFTAHTECDYPQDVDILSVQRSIAVRRLDGSVLLWGVSRSKDGFRVFPMT
;
A
#
# COMPACT_ATOMS: atom_id res chain seq x y z
N MET A 1 -8.15 -16.99 33.11
CA MET A 1 -7.76 -15.57 33.07
C MET A 1 -6.61 -15.50 32.09
N ASP A 2 -6.92 -15.29 30.81
CA ASP A 2 -5.97 -15.43 29.70
C ASP A 2 -6.07 -14.17 28.82
N ASP A 3 -5.42 -13.10 29.29
CA ASP A 3 -5.40 -11.76 28.66
C ASP A 3 -4.55 -11.70 27.36
N ARG A 4 -4.03 -12.84 26.89
CA ARG A 4 -3.11 -12.93 25.74
C ARG A 4 -3.78 -12.94 24.36
N ARG A 5 -5.11 -12.75 24.30
CA ARG A 5 -5.86 -12.56 23.05
C ARG A 5 -6.34 -11.12 22.93
N THR A 6 -5.48 -10.15 23.22
CA THR A 6 -5.82 -8.75 23.07
C THR A 6 -5.51 -8.28 21.65
N ALA A 7 -6.37 -7.44 21.10
CA ALA A 7 -6.15 -6.86 19.79
C ALA A 7 -4.93 -5.92 19.84
N PHE A 8 -4.05 -6.01 18.86
CA PHE A 8 -2.86 -5.17 18.75
C PHE A 8 -2.77 -4.52 17.36
N THR A 9 -1.92 -3.51 17.22
CA THR A 9 -1.75 -2.78 15.96
C THR A 9 -0.29 -2.75 15.56
N VAL A 10 0.01 -3.26 14.37
CA VAL A 10 1.34 -3.19 13.78
C VAL A 10 1.40 -1.94 12.90
N ALA A 11 2.21 -0.96 13.30
CA ALA A 11 2.33 0.31 12.59
C ALA A 11 3.36 0.25 11.45
N PHE A 12 3.00 0.86 10.32
CA PHE A 12 3.82 0.98 9.11
C PHE A 12 3.89 2.44 8.63
N PRO A 13 4.60 3.31 9.36
CA PRO A 13 4.70 4.73 9.03
C PRO A 13 5.36 4.96 7.65
N GLU A 14 6.19 4.02 7.18
CA GLU A 14 6.85 4.10 5.88
C GLU A 14 5.83 4.09 4.73
N ALA A 15 4.67 3.43 4.89
CA ALA A 15 3.63 3.36 3.88
C ALA A 15 3.03 4.75 3.53
N ARG A 16 3.10 5.72 4.46
CA ARG A 16 2.58 7.08 4.26
C ARG A 16 3.31 7.82 3.14
N LYS A 17 4.64 7.67 3.07
CA LYS A 17 5.48 8.33 2.05
C LYS A 17 5.09 7.87 0.64
N TYR A 18 4.89 6.56 0.45
CA TYR A 18 4.57 5.98 -0.85
C TYR A 18 3.13 6.25 -1.27
N ARG A 19 2.20 6.34 -0.31
CA ARG A 19 0.84 6.81 -0.59
C ARG A 19 0.85 8.21 -1.21
N ALA A 20 1.70 9.12 -0.70
CA ALA A 20 1.83 10.46 -1.26
C ALA A 20 2.36 10.43 -2.71
N VAL A 21 3.38 9.61 -2.99
CA VAL A 21 3.92 9.41 -4.34
C VAL A 21 2.83 8.90 -5.30
N ARG A 22 2.01 7.93 -4.86
CA ARG A 22 0.89 7.40 -5.65
C ARG A 22 -0.13 8.47 -6.00
N ILE A 23 -0.53 9.26 -5.00
CA ILE A 23 -1.47 10.38 -5.19
C ILE A 23 -0.87 11.36 -6.21
N MET A 24 0.40 11.72 -6.05
CA MET A 24 1.08 12.68 -6.90
C MET A 24 1.17 12.18 -8.35
N SER A 25 1.48 10.90 -8.58
CA SER A 25 1.44 10.26 -9.91
C SER A 25 0.04 10.36 -10.55
N GLY A 26 -1.01 10.13 -9.76
CA GLY A 26 -2.40 10.29 -10.19
C GLY A 26 -2.77 11.74 -10.54
N VAL A 27 -2.30 12.73 -9.77
CA VAL A 27 -2.51 14.15 -10.08
C VAL A 27 -1.85 14.51 -11.41
N PHE A 28 -0.60 14.11 -11.65
CA PHE A 28 0.06 14.36 -12.93
C PHE A 28 -0.65 13.68 -14.11
N PHE A 29 -1.20 12.48 -13.88
CA PHE A 29 -2.00 11.79 -14.89
C PHE A 29 -3.30 12.54 -15.22
N LEU A 30 -4.00 13.04 -14.21
CA LEU A 30 -5.19 13.87 -14.38
C LEU A 30 -4.88 15.18 -15.10
N LEU A 31 -3.79 15.86 -14.70
CA LEU A 31 -3.33 17.08 -15.36
C LEU A 31 -3.03 16.85 -16.84
N PHE A 32 -2.40 15.72 -17.19
CA PHE A 32 -2.20 15.35 -18.58
C PHE A 32 -3.52 15.24 -19.35
N TRP A 33 -4.52 14.55 -18.80
CA TRP A 33 -5.82 14.40 -19.47
C TRP A 33 -6.55 15.73 -19.63
N ILE A 34 -6.50 16.60 -18.62
CA ILE A 34 -7.08 17.95 -18.69
C ILE A 34 -6.40 18.74 -19.80
N LEU A 35 -5.06 18.79 -19.80
CA LEU A 35 -4.29 19.52 -20.81
C LEU A 35 -4.53 18.97 -22.22
N SER A 36 -4.60 17.65 -22.37
CA SER A 36 -4.89 16.99 -23.64
C SER A 36 -6.30 17.28 -24.14
N GLY A 37 -7.29 17.29 -23.24
CA GLY A 37 -8.65 17.70 -23.58
C GLY A 37 -8.71 19.13 -24.08
N VAL A 38 -8.00 20.05 -23.43
CA VAL A 38 -7.92 21.46 -23.85
C VAL A 38 -7.22 21.61 -25.20
N THR A 39 -6.16 20.86 -25.49
CA THR A 39 -5.49 20.96 -26.80
C THR A 39 -6.32 20.39 -27.95
N LEU A 40 -6.96 19.23 -27.71
CA LEU A 40 -7.75 18.52 -28.72
C LEU A 40 -9.08 19.23 -29.03
N PHE A 41 -9.80 19.66 -28.00
CA PHE A 41 -11.17 20.19 -28.14
C PHE A 41 -11.27 21.71 -27.95
N GLY A 42 -10.21 22.35 -27.45
CA GLY A 42 -10.20 23.80 -27.23
C GLY A 42 -10.06 24.58 -28.54
N SER A 43 -10.95 25.55 -28.73
CA SER A 43 -10.79 26.66 -29.67
C SER A 43 -9.88 27.71 -29.03
N ALA A 44 -8.60 27.38 -28.85
CA ALA A 44 -7.63 28.33 -28.32
C ALA A 44 -7.15 29.26 -29.44
N GLU A 45 -7.22 30.57 -29.21
CA GLU A 45 -6.58 31.61 -30.04
C GLU A 45 -5.04 31.54 -29.96
N LEU A 46 -4.52 30.87 -28.93
CA LEU A 46 -3.10 30.67 -28.68
C LEU A 46 -2.54 29.44 -29.41
N PRO A 47 -1.23 29.44 -29.75
CA PRO A 47 -0.56 28.27 -30.31
C PRO A 47 -0.71 27.06 -29.38
N LYS A 48 -1.09 25.90 -29.94
CA LYS A 48 -1.33 24.67 -29.15
C LYS A 48 -0.07 23.90 -28.77
N TRP A 49 1.05 24.15 -29.47
CA TRP A 49 2.32 23.43 -29.27
C TRP A 49 2.90 23.52 -27.83
N PRO A 50 2.90 24.69 -27.16
CA PRO A 50 3.34 24.79 -25.76
C PRO A 50 2.50 23.91 -24.81
N LEU A 51 1.18 23.85 -25.02
CA LEU A 51 0.29 23.01 -24.22
C LEU A 51 0.59 21.52 -24.42
N PHE A 52 0.93 21.08 -25.63
CA PHE A 52 1.39 19.71 -25.89
C PHE A 52 2.70 19.38 -25.17
N ILE A 53 3.65 20.32 -25.10
CA ILE A 53 4.90 20.13 -24.34
C ILE A 53 4.59 19.93 -22.85
N VAL A 54 3.76 20.79 -22.26
CA VAL A 54 3.39 20.69 -20.84
C VAL A 54 2.63 19.38 -20.55
N ALA A 55 1.73 18.98 -21.44
CA ALA A 55 1.03 17.69 -21.34
C ALA A 55 2.01 16.50 -21.39
N GLY A 56 2.99 16.55 -22.31
CA GLY A 56 4.04 15.52 -22.41
C GLY A 56 4.89 15.42 -21.13
N ILE A 57 5.28 16.56 -20.55
CA ILE A 57 6.01 16.61 -19.27
C ILE A 57 5.16 15.96 -18.16
N ALA A 58 3.88 16.30 -18.07
CA ALA A 58 2.98 15.72 -17.06
C ALA A 58 2.89 14.19 -17.14
N VAL A 59 2.81 13.61 -18.36
CA VAL A 59 2.85 12.14 -18.54
C VAL A 59 4.17 11.55 -18.12
N ALA A 60 5.29 12.16 -18.53
CA ALA A 60 6.62 11.68 -18.18
C ALA A 60 6.81 11.63 -16.66
N PHE A 61 6.36 12.68 -15.94
CA PHE A 61 6.35 12.70 -14.48
C PHE A 61 5.43 11.64 -13.88
N SER A 62 4.21 11.48 -14.40
CA SER A 62 3.28 10.45 -13.93
C SER A 62 3.88 9.03 -14.05
N PHE A 63 4.46 8.72 -15.21
CA PHE A 63 5.09 7.43 -15.48
C PHE A 63 6.35 7.21 -14.64
N GLY A 64 7.19 8.23 -14.50
CA GLY A 64 8.39 8.18 -13.65
C GLY A 64 8.04 7.93 -12.17
N LEU A 65 7.04 8.62 -11.64
CA LEU A 65 6.58 8.41 -10.26
C LEU A 65 5.94 7.03 -10.07
N SER A 66 5.12 6.58 -11.03
CA SER A 66 4.48 5.25 -10.96
C SER A 66 5.49 4.11 -10.99
N THR A 67 6.50 4.21 -11.86
CA THR A 67 7.58 3.20 -11.94
C THR A 67 8.46 3.21 -10.70
N TYR A 68 8.79 4.39 -10.17
CA TYR A 68 9.50 4.54 -8.90
C TYR A 68 8.73 3.90 -7.73
N GLU A 69 7.43 4.20 -7.62
CA GLU A 69 6.55 3.62 -6.60
C GLU A 69 6.55 2.10 -6.67
N LYS A 70 6.30 1.52 -7.86
CA LYS A 70 6.27 0.05 -8.05
C LYS A 70 7.57 -0.62 -7.62
N ARG A 71 8.72 -0.05 -7.98
CA ARG A 71 10.03 -0.62 -7.61
C ARG A 71 10.26 -0.57 -6.10
N LYS A 72 9.96 0.56 -5.46
CA LYS A 72 10.15 0.72 -4.03
C LYS A 72 9.15 -0.10 -3.21
N TRP A 73 7.91 -0.21 -3.68
CA TRP A 73 6.86 -1.00 -3.02
C TRP A 73 7.24 -2.48 -2.89
N LYS A 74 7.88 -3.07 -3.91
CA LYS A 74 8.39 -4.46 -3.85
C LYS A 74 9.39 -4.66 -2.70
N GLY A 75 10.32 -3.73 -2.53
CA GLY A 75 11.30 -3.81 -1.43
C GLY A 75 10.66 -3.63 -0.05
N LEU A 76 9.66 -2.76 0.05
CA LEU A 76 8.95 -2.51 1.32
C LEU A 76 8.01 -3.63 1.70
N ALA A 77 7.39 -4.31 0.73
CA ALA A 77 6.52 -5.44 0.99
C ALA A 77 7.25 -6.52 1.81
N LEU A 78 8.51 -6.81 1.45
CA LEU A 78 9.36 -7.73 2.21
C LEU A 78 9.59 -7.25 3.65
N ILE A 79 9.91 -5.97 3.83
CA ILE A 79 10.16 -5.37 5.15
C ILE A 79 8.89 -5.37 6.00
N PHE A 80 7.73 -5.09 5.40
CA PHE A 80 6.45 -5.09 6.08
C PHE A 80 6.03 -6.49 6.50
N ASN A 81 6.20 -7.50 5.64
CA ASN A 81 5.94 -8.88 5.98
C ASN A 81 6.81 -9.36 7.13
N ARG A 82 8.11 -9.05 7.08
CA ARG A 82 9.03 -9.43 8.16
C ARG A 82 8.67 -8.76 9.49
N ARG A 83 8.48 -7.43 9.50
CA ARG A 83 8.10 -6.71 10.72
C ARG A 83 6.75 -7.17 11.25
N PHE A 84 5.78 -7.45 10.38
CA PHE A 84 4.50 -8.00 10.80
C PHE A 84 4.66 -9.36 11.47
N ALA A 85 5.43 -10.27 10.87
CA ALA A 85 5.71 -11.58 11.43
C ALA A 85 6.38 -11.47 12.80
N ASP A 86 7.42 -10.64 12.92
CA ASP A 86 8.15 -10.42 14.18
C ASP A 86 7.20 -9.90 15.29
N GLU A 87 6.39 -8.88 14.99
CA GLU A 87 5.44 -8.30 15.94
C GLU A 87 4.31 -9.28 16.31
N PHE A 88 3.82 -10.04 15.32
CA PHE A 88 2.77 -11.03 15.51
C PHE A 88 3.24 -12.17 16.41
N THR A 89 4.44 -12.72 16.15
CA THR A 89 5.03 -13.77 16.97
C THR A 89 5.30 -13.28 18.39
N ALA A 90 5.77 -12.04 18.55
CA ALA A 90 5.99 -11.43 19.87
C ALA A 90 4.70 -11.29 20.71
N HIS A 91 3.56 -11.01 20.07
CA HIS A 91 2.28 -10.81 20.77
C HIS A 91 1.47 -12.09 20.97
N THR A 92 1.59 -13.05 20.06
CA THR A 92 0.73 -14.24 20.03
C THR A 92 1.44 -15.54 20.42
N GLU A 93 2.78 -15.51 20.53
CA GLU A 93 3.65 -16.70 20.70
C GLU A 93 3.42 -17.78 19.61
N CYS A 94 2.77 -17.42 18.51
CA CYS A 94 2.50 -18.29 17.38
C CYS A 94 3.40 -17.90 16.21
N ASP A 95 3.96 -18.90 15.53
CA ASP A 95 4.87 -18.64 14.41
C ASP A 95 4.08 -18.20 13.17
N TYR A 96 4.38 -17.00 12.67
CA TYR A 96 3.68 -16.47 11.50
C TYR A 96 4.19 -17.14 10.22
N PRO A 97 3.29 -17.65 9.35
CA PRO A 97 3.70 -18.33 8.12
C PRO A 97 4.47 -17.40 7.17
N GLN A 98 5.72 -17.76 6.86
CA GLN A 98 6.62 -16.93 6.05
C GLN A 98 6.17 -16.78 4.58
N ASP A 99 5.28 -17.64 4.11
CA ASP A 99 4.70 -17.64 2.77
C ASP A 99 3.50 -16.71 2.62
N VAL A 100 2.96 -16.15 3.72
CA VAL A 100 1.79 -15.27 3.68
C VAL A 100 2.19 -13.80 3.62
N ASP A 101 1.91 -13.17 2.47
CA ASP A 101 2.06 -11.72 2.30
C ASP A 101 0.92 -10.97 3.01
N ILE A 102 1.23 -10.27 4.11
CA ILE A 102 0.23 -9.50 4.88
C ILE A 102 -0.43 -8.42 4.04
N LEU A 103 0.25 -7.91 3.00
CA LEU A 103 -0.32 -6.90 2.13
C LEU A 103 -1.45 -7.45 1.25
N SER A 104 -1.47 -8.76 1.01
CA SER A 104 -2.48 -9.49 0.24
C SER A 104 -3.66 -9.97 1.09
N VAL A 105 -3.47 -10.06 2.41
CA VAL A 105 -4.51 -10.48 3.35
C VAL A 105 -5.61 -9.41 3.44
N GLN A 106 -6.85 -9.82 3.20
CA GLN A 106 -8.00 -8.91 3.24
C GLN A 106 -8.71 -8.86 4.58
N ARG A 107 -8.82 -10.00 5.29
CA ARG A 107 -9.71 -10.12 6.46
C ARG A 107 -9.20 -11.00 7.59
N SER A 108 -8.56 -12.12 7.29
CA SER A 108 -8.20 -13.11 8.32
C SER A 108 -6.99 -13.93 7.94
N ILE A 109 -6.31 -14.45 8.96
CA ILE A 109 -5.13 -15.31 8.87
C ILE A 109 -5.32 -16.49 9.80
N ALA A 110 -5.04 -17.68 9.29
CA ALA A 110 -4.99 -18.89 10.10
C ALA A 110 -3.53 -19.17 10.45
N VAL A 111 -3.24 -19.35 11.73
CA VAL A 111 -1.89 -19.62 12.23
C VAL A 111 -1.90 -20.92 13.01
N ARG A 112 -0.91 -21.77 12.76
CA ARG A 112 -0.78 -23.05 13.44
C ARG A 112 0.12 -22.89 14.66
N ARG A 113 -0.34 -23.40 15.81
CA ARG A 113 0.43 -23.49 17.05
C ARG A 113 1.38 -24.70 17.02
N LEU A 114 2.36 -24.69 17.92
CA LEU A 114 3.30 -25.81 18.12
C LEU A 114 2.60 -27.10 18.55
N ASP A 115 1.47 -26.99 19.25
CA ASP A 115 0.60 -28.11 19.64
C ASP A 115 -0.20 -28.71 18.47
N GLY A 116 -0.08 -28.13 17.26
CA GLY A 116 -0.77 -28.56 16.05
C GLY A 116 -2.16 -27.95 15.86
N SER A 117 -2.70 -27.23 16.85
CA SER A 117 -3.97 -26.52 16.73
C SER A 117 -3.88 -25.30 15.81
N VAL A 118 -5.00 -24.87 15.24
CA VAL A 118 -5.07 -23.71 14.35
C VAL A 118 -5.88 -22.61 15.03
N LEU A 119 -5.32 -21.40 15.07
CA LEU A 119 -5.97 -20.19 15.54
C LEU A 119 -6.29 -19.27 14.37
N LEU A 120 -7.49 -18.70 14.39
CA LEU A 120 -7.91 -17.70 13.43
C LEU A 120 -7.74 -16.30 14.02
N TRP A 121 -7.11 -15.43 13.26
CA TRP A 121 -6.92 -14.02 13.59
C TRP A 121 -7.53 -13.14 12.52
N GLY A 122 -8.30 -12.15 12.95
CA GLY A 122 -8.80 -11.09 12.10
C GLY A 122 -7.74 -10.04 11.85
N VAL A 123 -7.66 -9.57 10.61
CA VAL A 123 -6.75 -8.51 10.19
C VAL A 123 -7.54 -7.42 9.48
N SER A 124 -7.45 -6.22 10.02
CA SER A 124 -8.04 -5.02 9.44
C SER A 124 -6.94 -4.04 9.05
N ARG A 125 -6.90 -3.66 7.78
CA ARG A 125 -5.95 -2.67 7.27
C ARG A 125 -6.39 -1.27 7.68
N SER A 126 -5.49 -0.50 8.28
CA SER A 126 -5.69 0.91 8.55
C SER A 126 -4.80 1.77 7.64
N LYS A 127 -4.94 3.10 7.72
CA LYS A 127 -4.11 4.01 6.92
C LYS A 127 -2.62 3.86 7.23
N ASP A 128 -2.25 3.51 8.45
CA ASP A 128 -0.87 3.55 8.92
C ASP A 128 -0.44 2.23 9.56
N GLY A 129 -1.18 1.15 9.34
CA GLY A 129 -0.90 -0.12 10.01
C GLY A 129 -1.88 -1.25 9.68
N PHE A 130 -1.72 -2.35 10.40
CA PHE A 130 -2.65 -3.47 10.44
C PHE A 130 -3.09 -3.69 11.89
N ARG A 131 -4.40 -3.72 12.11
CA ARG A 131 -4.98 -4.11 13.40
C ARG A 131 -5.26 -5.60 13.35
N VAL A 132 -4.72 -6.33 14.31
CA VAL A 132 -4.85 -7.77 14.46
C VAL A 132 -5.70 -8.04 15.70
N PHE A 133 -6.68 -8.92 15.58
CA PHE A 133 -7.59 -9.26 16.68
C PHE A 133 -7.96 -10.74 16.64
N PRO A 134 -8.16 -11.39 17.79
CA PRO A 134 -8.55 -12.80 17.79
C PRO A 134 -9.95 -12.94 17.14
N MET A 135 -10.13 -14.00 16.37
CA MET A 135 -11.46 -14.44 15.95
C MET A 135 -11.86 -15.63 16.83
N THR A 136 -13.04 -15.54 17.43
CA THR A 136 -13.67 -16.61 18.22
C THR A 136 -14.37 -17.61 17.32
#